data_AF-A0A061RYL9-F1
#
_entry.id   AF-A0A061RYL9-F1
#
_cell.length_a   1.000
_cell.length_b   1.000
_cell.length_c   1.000
_cell.angle_alpha   90.00
_cell.angle_beta   90.00
_cell.angle_gamma   90.00
#
_symmetry.space_group_name_H-M   'P 1'
#
loop_
_entity.id
_entity.type
_entity.pdbx_description
1 polymer ?
#
loop_
_entity_poly.entity_id
_entity_poly.type
_entity_poly.pdbx_seq_one_letter_code
_entity_poly.pdbx_strand_id
1 'polypeptide(L)'
;MPATQVDAGLSVNNVNENVLKAEYAVRGKIVQRAAELDKQLKEGASLPFEKLVYCNIGNPQQLGQKPITFNRQVGALCDYPELKDLVKDGA
;
A
#
# COMPACT_ATOMS: atom_id res chain seq x y z
N MET A 1 -7.85 -25.45 -36.58
CA MET A 1 -8.09 -24.71 -35.33
C MET A 1 -8.15 -23.23 -35.69
N PRO A 2 -9.20 -22.47 -35.35
CA PRO A 2 -9.26 -21.08 -35.74
C PRO A 2 -8.20 -20.30 -34.95
N ALA A 3 -7.46 -19.45 -35.64
CA ALA A 3 -6.47 -18.59 -35.04
C ALA A 3 -7.17 -17.59 -34.11
N THR A 4 -6.78 -17.56 -32.84
CA THR A 4 -7.23 -16.55 -31.88
C THR A 4 -6.76 -15.19 -32.39
N GLN A 5 -7.72 -14.35 -32.80
CA GLN A 5 -7.46 -12.98 -33.20
C GLN A 5 -6.95 -12.21 -31.97
N VAL A 6 -5.67 -11.84 -31.98
CA VAL A 6 -5.05 -11.06 -30.91
C VAL A 6 -5.39 -9.59 -31.12
N ASP A 7 -6.32 -9.07 -30.31
CA ASP A 7 -6.55 -7.62 -30.21
C ASP A 7 -5.22 -6.92 -29.85
N ALA A 8 -4.91 -5.82 -30.55
CA ALA A 8 -3.62 -5.13 -30.47
C ALA A 8 -3.32 -4.47 -29.10
N GLY A 9 -4.24 -4.54 -28.13
CA GLY A 9 -4.09 -3.98 -26.79
C GLY A 9 -4.47 -4.97 -25.68
N LEU A 10 -3.80 -4.85 -24.53
CA LEU A 10 -4.15 -5.62 -23.33
C LEU A 10 -5.57 -5.27 -22.88
N SER A 11 -6.41 -6.29 -22.68
CA SER A 11 -7.80 -6.16 -22.27
C SER A 11 -8.16 -7.26 -21.26
N VAL A 12 -9.26 -7.07 -20.51
CA VAL A 12 -9.75 -8.08 -19.56
C VAL A 12 -10.03 -9.43 -20.25
N ASN A 13 -10.34 -9.41 -21.55
CA ASN A 13 -10.65 -10.61 -22.34
C ASN A 13 -9.40 -11.37 -22.81
N ASN A 14 -8.21 -10.78 -22.74
CA ASN A 14 -6.97 -11.38 -23.23
C ASN A 14 -5.86 -11.51 -22.16
N VAL A 15 -6.15 -11.18 -20.89
CA VAL A 15 -5.27 -11.49 -19.77
C VAL A 15 -5.39 -12.96 -19.35
N ASN A 16 -4.37 -13.48 -18.67
CA ASN A 16 -4.36 -14.83 -18.13
C ASN A 16 -5.58 -15.06 -17.20
N GLU A 17 -6.37 -16.09 -17.48
CA GLU A 17 -7.55 -16.43 -16.69
C GLU A 17 -7.28 -16.63 -15.19
N ASN A 18 -6.07 -17.08 -14.83
CA ASN A 18 -5.69 -17.24 -13.42
C ASN A 18 -5.61 -15.90 -12.70
N VAL A 19 -5.30 -14.81 -13.40
CA VAL A 19 -5.33 -13.45 -12.85
C VAL A 19 -6.76 -12.99 -12.64
N LEU A 20 -7.67 -13.32 -13.56
CA LEU A 20 -9.10 -13.00 -13.41
C LEU A 20 -9.76 -13.74 -12.24
N LYS A 21 -9.33 -14.99 -11.99
CA LYS A 21 -9.83 -15.85 -10.91
C LYS A 21 -9.16 -15.58 -9.56
N ALA A 22 -8.03 -14.86 -9.53
CA ALA A 22 -7.29 -14.60 -8.30
C ALA A 22 -8.00 -13.55 -7.46
N GLU A 23 -8.25 -13.87 -6.19
CA GLU A 23 -8.86 -12.95 -5.23
C GLU A 23 -7.88 -12.64 -4.08
N TYR A 24 -7.80 -11.36 -3.71
CA TYR A 24 -7.01 -10.90 -2.57
C TYR A 24 -7.85 -10.02 -1.64
N ALA A 25 -8.58 -10.67 -0.74
CA ALA A 25 -9.58 -10.03 0.11
C ALA A 25 -9.02 -8.91 1.02
N VAL A 26 -7.76 -9.03 1.46
CA VAL A 26 -7.09 -8.05 2.34
C VAL A 26 -7.00 -6.65 1.71
N ARG A 27 -6.99 -6.57 0.37
CA ARG A 27 -7.08 -5.32 -0.40
C ARG A 27 -8.20 -5.36 -1.44
N GLY A 28 -9.31 -6.03 -1.10
CA GLY A 28 -10.46 -6.21 -1.98
C GLY A 28 -11.46 -5.05 -1.91
N LYS A 29 -12.71 -5.37 -2.26
CA LYS A 29 -13.82 -4.39 -2.41
C LYS A 29 -14.08 -3.55 -1.15
N ILE A 30 -13.93 -4.13 0.05
CA ILE A 30 -14.14 -3.40 1.31
C ILE A 30 -13.15 -2.23 1.44
N VAL A 31 -11.88 -2.45 1.09
CA VAL A 31 -10.85 -1.42 1.17
C VAL A 31 -11.07 -0.34 0.10
N GLN A 32 -11.52 -0.73 -1.09
CA GLN A 32 -11.90 0.22 -2.14
C GLN A 32 -13.05 1.12 -1.68
N ARG A 33 -14.10 0.54 -1.08
CA ARG A 33 -15.21 1.31 -0.52
C ARG A 33 -14.76 2.20 0.63
N ALA A 34 -13.87 1.73 1.50
CA ALA A 34 -13.30 2.54 2.56
C ALA A 34 -12.54 3.75 2.01
N ALA A 35 -11.79 3.60 0.91
CA ALA A 35 -11.08 4.70 0.26
C ALA A 35 -12.04 5.74 -0.35
N GLU A 36 -13.16 5.31 -0.93
CA GLU A 36 -14.21 6.22 -1.40
C GLU A 36 -14.82 7.04 -0.25
N LEU A 37 -15.13 6.38 0.88
CA LEU A 37 -15.68 7.03 2.07
C LEU A 37 -14.66 8.00 2.70
N ASP A 38 -13.38 7.63 2.74
CA ASP A 38 -12.30 8.51 3.21
C ASP A 38 -12.17 9.77 2.35
N LYS A 39 -12.33 9.62 1.03
CA LYS A 39 -12.38 10.76 0.11
C LYS A 39 -13.59 11.65 0.39
N GLN A 40 -14.78 11.07 0.56
CA GLN A 40 -16.00 11.81 0.88
C GLN A 40 -15.87 12.60 2.20
N LEU A 41 -15.29 11.99 3.24
CA LEU A 41 -15.01 12.69 4.50
C LEU A 41 -14.07 13.88 4.30
N LYS A 42 -13.01 13.72 3.51
CA LYS A 42 -12.06 14.80 3.19
C LYS A 42 -12.69 15.93 2.38
N GLU A 43 -13.69 15.63 1.55
CA GLU A 43 -14.48 16.60 0.79
C GLU A 43 -15.60 17.25 1.62
N GLY A 44 -15.74 16.89 2.89
CA GLY A 44 -16.70 17.49 3.82
C GLY A 44 -18.09 16.85 3.80
N ALA A 45 -18.23 15.64 3.26
CA ALA A 45 -19.49 14.90 3.31
C ALA A 45 -19.86 14.54 4.76
N SER A 46 -21.15 14.67 5.10
CA SER A 46 -21.67 14.23 6.39
C SER A 46 -21.99 12.74 6.33
N LEU A 47 -21.13 11.93 6.93
CA LEU A 47 -21.32 10.49 7.14
C LEU A 47 -21.64 10.23 8.63
N PRO A 48 -22.22 9.07 8.99
CA PRO A 48 -22.53 8.73 10.39
C PRO A 48 -21.28 8.46 11.27
N PHE A 49 -20.09 8.84 10.80
CA PHE A 49 -18.80 8.70 11.47
C PHE A 49 -17.86 9.80 10.95
N GLU A 50 -16.89 10.19 11.79
CA GLU A 50 -15.95 11.28 11.47
C GLU A 50 -14.61 10.77 10.92
N LYS A 51 -14.28 9.50 11.17
CA LYS A 51 -13.00 8.90 10.78
C LYS A 51 -13.13 7.41 10.45
N LEU A 52 -12.26 6.95 9.57
CA LEU A 52 -12.05 5.53 9.26
C LEU A 52 -10.88 4.97 10.06
N VAL A 53 -11.05 3.76 10.60
CA VAL A 53 -9.98 2.99 11.25
C VAL A 53 -9.77 1.70 10.46
N TYR A 54 -8.56 1.53 9.93
CA TYR A 54 -8.21 0.38 9.10
C TYR A 54 -7.79 -0.81 9.97
N CYS A 55 -8.72 -1.73 10.20
CA CYS A 55 -8.49 -2.99 10.91
C CYS A 55 -8.35 -4.19 9.95
N ASN A 56 -8.10 -3.94 8.66
CA ASN A 56 -8.11 -4.95 7.60
C ASN A 56 -6.73 -5.57 7.31
N ILE A 57 -5.65 -4.92 7.70
CA ILE A 57 -4.27 -5.37 7.43
C ILE A 57 -3.41 -5.17 8.68
N GLY A 58 -2.49 -6.10 8.92
CA GLY A 58 -1.47 -5.99 9.97
C GLY A 58 -0.45 -4.91 9.62
N ASN A 59 -0.81 -3.63 9.80
CA ASN A 59 0.07 -2.49 9.65
C ASN A 59 0.18 -1.72 10.98
N PRO A 60 1.00 -2.19 11.93
CA PRO A 60 1.08 -1.58 13.26
C PRO A 60 1.56 -0.12 13.24
N GLN A 61 2.41 0.26 12.28
CA GLN A 61 2.93 1.63 12.16
C GLN A 61 1.82 2.62 11.79
N GLN A 62 0.85 2.21 10.96
CA GLN A 62 -0.35 3.02 10.67
C GLN A 62 -1.22 3.26 11.91
N LEU A 63 -1.11 2.39 12.91
CA LEU A 63 -1.81 2.51 14.20
C LEU A 63 -0.92 3.11 15.31
N GLY A 64 0.23 3.68 14.95
CA GLY A 64 1.08 4.43 15.89
C GLY A 64 2.25 3.64 16.49
N GLN A 65 2.52 2.41 16.05
CA GLN A 65 3.76 1.73 16.44
C GLN A 65 4.97 2.53 15.93
N LYS A 66 5.86 2.92 16.85
CA LYS A 66 7.11 3.60 16.48
C LYS A 66 8.08 2.62 15.80
N PRO A 67 8.75 3.03 14.71
CA PRO A 67 9.83 2.23 14.11
C PRO A 67 10.96 1.96 15.11
N ILE A 68 11.62 0.82 14.98
CA ILE A 68 12.78 0.46 15.82
C ILE A 68 13.98 1.31 15.44
N THR A 69 14.53 2.06 16.39
CA THR A 69 15.64 3.02 16.17
C THR A 69 16.85 2.39 15.51
N PHE A 70 17.32 1.25 16.02
CA PHE A 70 18.50 0.56 15.48
C PHE A 70 18.36 0.22 13.99
N ASN A 71 17.24 -0.38 13.61
CA ASN A 71 16.97 -0.74 12.21
C ASN A 71 16.91 0.50 11.30
N ARG A 72 16.34 1.61 11.80
CA ARG A 72 16.29 2.88 11.07
C ARG A 72 17.67 3.50 10.90
N GLN A 73 18.51 3.45 11.93
CA GLN A 73 19.89 3.95 11.88
C GLN A 73 20.73 3.16 10.88
N VAL A 74 20.69 1.82 10.96
CA VAL A 74 21.43 0.95 10.02
C VAL A 74 20.93 1.18 8.58
N GLY A 75 19.62 1.19 8.36
CA GLY A 75 19.05 1.46 7.04
C GLY A 75 19.49 2.82 6.48
N ALA A 76 19.50 3.86 7.31
CA ALA A 76 19.97 5.18 6.90
C ALA A 76 21.46 5.19 6.50
N LEU A 77 22.31 4.45 7.20
CA LEU A 77 23.73 4.30 6.84
C LEU A 77 23.91 3.49 5.55
N CYS A 78 23.04 2.53 5.26
CA CYS A 78 23.06 1.82 3.99
C CYS A 78 22.60 2.71 2.81
N ASP A 79 21.56 3.52 3.03
CA ASP A 79 21.02 4.45 2.02
C ASP A 79 21.98 5.62 1.75
N TYR A 80 22.71 6.08 2.77
CA TYR A 80 23.70 7.16 2.65
C TYR A 80 24.95 6.88 3.50
N PRO A 81 25.94 6.14 2.94
CA PRO A 81 27.12 5.67 3.67
C PRO A 81 27.99 6.77 4.28
N GLU A 82 28.06 7.96 3.68
CA GLU A 82 28.85 9.10 4.14
C GLU A 82 28.35 9.65 5.49
N LEU A 83 27.12 9.31 5.91
CA LEU A 83 26.60 9.65 7.24
C LEU A 83 27.46 9.09 8.38
N LYS A 84 28.15 7.97 8.15
CA LYS A 84 29.02 7.35 9.15
C LYS A 84 30.19 8.27 9.54
N ASP A 85 30.68 9.06 8.58
CA ASP A 85 31.86 9.91 8.74
C ASP A 85 31.50 11.28 9.35
N LEU A 86 30.20 11.60 9.42
CA LEU A 86 29.68 12.82 10.05
C LEU A 86 29.49 12.67 11.57
N VAL A 87 29.41 11.44 12.08
CA VAL A 87 29.37 11.18 13.52
C VAL A 87 30.79 11.31 14.05
N LYS A 88 31.07 12.42 14.74
CA LYS A 88 32.35 12.61 15.41
C LYS A 88 32.49 11.61 16.57
N ASP A 89 33.67 11.03 16.73
CA ASP A 89 33.96 10.14 17.86
C ASP A 89 33.68 10.86 19.20
N GLY A 90 32.80 10.28 20.03
CA GLY A 90 32.60 10.70 21.42
C GLY A 90 31.38 11.56 21.75
N ALA A 91 30.26 11.44 21.02
CA ALA A 91 28.95 11.91 21.49
C ALA A 91 28.14 10.77 22.14
#